data_AF-A0AAP5Z0E9-F1
#
_entry.id   AF-A0AAP5Z0E9-F1
#
_cell.length_a   1.000
_cell.length_b   1.000
_cell.length_c   1.000
_cell.angle_alpha   90.00
_cell.angle_beta   90.00
_cell.angle_gamma   90.00
#
_symmetry.space_group_name_H-M   'P 1'
#
loop_
_entity.id
_entity.type
_entity.pdbx_description
1 polymer ?
#
loop_
_entity_poly.entity_id
_entity_poly.type
_entity_poly.pdbx_seq_one_letter_code
_entity_poly.pdbx_strand_id
1 'polypeptide(L)'
;MTRKRRNHSPEFKAKVALAAAKGDKTVAELAQKYNLHPNQISTWKKELLENAAMIFASETQSGKDSSEEVDKLHAKIGQLTMENGFFGQSARSLDRAQRKSSLDKFTQLPIKRQCELLNVARSTAYYQPVGLSVEEIELRRMIDEIHLQYPFMGSRRIRTELAKKGHNVNRKRIVRIMREMGIGAIYPKPKTTLANKAHKVYPYLLRDIEVTYPNQAWAIDITYIPMAKGFLYLVAIIDWYSRKVLSWRLSNTMDTSFCIEALDDALQHYGPPDIFNSDQGSQFTSSDFTEKLLNHGIRISMDGKGRWVDNVFIERLWRSLKYEEVYLKAYTTPREAELEIGHYMVFYNEERNHQGLNDLTPDEAYFGRQRYAA
;
A
#
# COMPACT_ATOMS: atom_id res chain seq x y z
N MET A 1 48.34 -70.01 22.34
CA MET A 1 47.28 -71.05 22.29
C MET A 1 46.10 -70.60 23.15
N THR A 2 45.05 -70.06 22.55
CA THR A 2 43.84 -69.61 23.25
C THR A 2 42.93 -70.80 23.55
N ARG A 3 42.80 -71.18 24.84
CA ARG A 3 41.96 -72.30 25.29
C ARG A 3 40.48 -71.94 25.08
N LYS A 4 39.77 -72.71 24.25
CA LYS A 4 38.32 -72.55 23.97
C LYS A 4 37.54 -72.64 25.30
N ARG A 5 36.81 -71.57 25.69
CA ARG A 5 35.94 -71.57 26.89
C ARG A 5 34.88 -72.66 26.75
N ARG A 6 34.78 -73.57 27.73
CA ARG A 6 33.68 -74.55 27.81
C ARG A 6 32.39 -73.81 28.18
N ASN A 7 31.43 -73.76 27.25
CA ASN A 7 30.09 -73.24 27.52
C ASN A 7 29.21 -74.37 28.05
N HIS A 8 28.60 -74.18 29.22
CA HIS A 8 27.68 -75.13 29.85
C HIS A 8 26.23 -74.68 29.64
N SER A 9 25.33 -75.61 29.36
CA SER A 9 23.90 -75.31 29.19
C SER A 9 23.28 -74.76 30.48
N PRO A 10 22.22 -73.92 30.39
CA PRO A 10 21.53 -73.39 31.57
C PRO A 10 21.06 -74.48 32.54
N GLU A 11 20.50 -75.58 32.00
CA GLU A 11 20.07 -76.74 32.78
C GLU A 11 21.22 -77.40 33.56
N PHE A 12 22.38 -77.54 32.91
CA PHE A 12 23.55 -78.14 33.55
C PHE A 12 24.09 -77.25 34.69
N LYS A 13 24.13 -75.93 34.48
CA LYS A 13 24.52 -74.97 35.52
C LYS A 13 23.57 -75.01 36.71
N ALA A 14 22.26 -75.04 36.46
CA ALA A 14 21.24 -75.14 37.51
C ALA A 14 21.37 -76.43 38.32
N LYS A 15 21.60 -77.57 37.65
CA LYS A 15 21.82 -78.87 38.31
C LYS A 15 23.04 -78.87 39.23
N VAL A 16 24.16 -78.29 38.79
CA VAL A 16 25.39 -78.19 39.59
C VAL A 16 25.23 -77.20 40.74
N ALA A 17 24.57 -76.05 40.50
CA ALA A 17 24.28 -75.07 41.53
C ALA A 17 23.37 -75.62 42.64
N LEU A 18 22.33 -76.38 42.28
CA LEU A 18 21.46 -77.08 43.23
C LEU A 18 22.21 -78.13 44.05
N ALA A 19 23.09 -78.92 43.42
CA ALA A 19 23.92 -79.89 44.12
C ALA A 19 24.88 -79.21 45.12
N ALA A 20 25.44 -78.06 44.76
CA ALA A 20 26.29 -77.27 45.66
C ALA A 20 25.49 -76.56 46.77
N ALA A 21 24.21 -76.24 46.54
CA ALA A 21 23.32 -75.67 47.53
C ALA A 21 22.85 -76.69 48.57
N LYS A 22 22.64 -77.96 48.17
CA LYS A 22 22.25 -79.06 49.08
C LYS A 22 23.29 -79.39 50.16
N GLY A 23 24.58 -79.27 49.85
CA GLY A 23 25.66 -79.44 50.84
C GLY A 23 26.11 -80.88 51.12
N ASP A 24 25.55 -81.88 50.43
CA ASP A 24 25.87 -83.31 50.62
C ASP A 24 27.31 -83.69 50.21
N LYS A 25 28.02 -82.83 49.47
CA LYS A 25 29.41 -83.02 49.02
C LYS A 25 30.15 -81.70 49.08
N THR A 26 31.45 -81.75 49.32
CA THR A 26 32.31 -80.55 49.32
C THR A 26 32.48 -79.99 47.90
N VAL A 27 32.81 -78.70 47.80
CA VAL A 27 33.05 -78.05 46.48
C VAL A 27 34.19 -78.74 45.72
N ALA A 28 35.19 -79.27 46.43
CA ALA A 28 36.30 -80.03 45.84
C ALA A 28 35.83 -81.36 45.22
N GLU A 29 34.95 -82.09 45.91
CA GLU A 29 34.38 -83.34 45.39
C GLU A 29 33.45 -83.08 44.19
N LEU A 30 32.68 -81.99 44.22
CA LEU A 30 31.82 -81.58 43.10
C LEU A 30 32.65 -81.12 41.89
N ALA A 31 33.77 -80.42 42.12
CA ALA A 31 34.72 -80.02 41.09
C ALA A 31 35.31 -81.23 40.37
N GLN A 32 35.69 -82.27 41.12
CA GLN A 32 36.19 -83.51 40.55
C GLN A 32 35.10 -84.29 39.81
N LYS A 33 33.90 -84.43 40.40
CA LYS A 33 32.77 -85.18 39.82
C LYS A 33 32.28 -84.58 38.49
N TYR A 34 32.19 -83.27 38.41
CA TYR A 34 31.67 -82.58 37.23
C TYR A 34 32.77 -82.04 36.29
N ASN A 35 34.04 -82.27 36.63
CA ASN A 35 35.22 -81.76 35.92
C ASN A 35 35.14 -80.23 35.71
N LEU A 36 34.83 -79.50 36.79
CA LEU A 36 34.66 -78.05 36.81
C LEU A 36 35.64 -77.41 37.78
N HIS A 37 35.96 -76.13 37.54
CA HIS A 37 36.77 -75.37 38.49
C HIS A 37 35.92 -75.00 39.73
N PRO A 38 36.44 -75.12 40.96
CA PRO A 38 35.70 -74.79 42.19
C PRO A 38 34.99 -73.43 42.16
N ASN A 39 35.66 -72.40 41.63
CA ASN A 39 35.08 -71.05 41.48
C ASN A 39 33.82 -71.01 40.61
N GLN A 40 33.70 -71.84 39.57
CA GLN A 40 32.50 -71.86 38.73
C GLN A 40 31.29 -72.40 39.50
N ILE A 41 31.52 -73.40 40.35
CA ILE A 41 30.49 -74.00 41.20
C ILE A 41 30.02 -73.00 42.25
N SER A 42 30.95 -72.25 42.88
CA SER A 42 30.58 -71.21 43.84
C SER A 42 29.84 -70.05 43.20
N THR A 43 30.23 -69.61 41.99
CA THR A 43 29.54 -68.55 41.26
C THR A 43 28.12 -68.97 40.90
N TRP A 44 27.92 -70.18 40.36
CA TRP A 44 26.58 -70.64 39.99
C TRP A 44 25.68 -70.89 41.20
N LYS A 45 26.24 -71.36 42.33
CA LYS A 45 25.49 -71.46 43.60
C LYS A 45 25.00 -70.08 44.05
N LYS A 46 25.84 -69.06 43.98
CA LYS A 46 25.49 -67.68 44.35
C LYS A 46 24.43 -67.09 43.42
N GLU A 47 24.60 -67.22 42.11
CA GLU A 47 23.62 -66.75 41.11
C GLU A 47 22.24 -67.40 41.29
N LEU A 48 22.19 -68.69 41.63
CA LEU A 48 20.93 -69.40 41.88
C LEU A 48 20.24 -68.87 43.15
N LEU A 49 20.98 -68.64 44.24
CA LEU A 49 20.42 -68.14 45.50
C LEU A 49 19.92 -66.69 45.38
N GLU A 50 20.62 -65.85 44.62
CA GLU A 50 20.24 -64.43 44.42
C GLU A 50 19.01 -64.28 43.50
N ASN A 51 18.91 -65.09 42.44
CA ASN A 51 17.85 -64.95 41.43
C ASN A 51 16.63 -65.86 41.64
N ALA A 52 16.67 -66.78 42.61
CA ALA A 52 15.55 -67.69 42.88
C ALA A 52 14.23 -66.96 43.17
N ALA A 53 14.29 -65.79 43.84
CA ALA A 53 13.11 -65.01 44.17
C ALA A 53 12.44 -64.37 42.93
N MET A 54 13.20 -64.01 41.89
CA MET A 54 12.63 -63.39 40.68
C MET A 54 11.82 -64.35 39.82
N ILE A 55 12.12 -65.65 39.87
CA ILE A 55 11.37 -66.69 39.15
C ILE A 55 9.92 -66.77 39.63
N PHE A 56 9.67 -66.45 40.91
CA PHE A 56 8.33 -66.48 41.50
C PHE A 56 7.62 -65.11 41.46
N ALA A 57 8.24 -64.05 40.92
CA ALA A 57 7.71 -62.68 40.93
C ALA A 57 7.09 -62.23 39.58
N SER A 58 7.19 -63.03 38.51
CA SER A 58 6.94 -62.55 37.14
C SER A 58 5.48 -62.53 36.65
N GLU A 59 4.49 -62.91 37.45
CA GLU A 59 3.10 -63.05 36.94
C GLU A 59 2.21 -61.80 37.04
N THR A 60 2.67 -60.66 37.59
CA THR A 60 1.72 -59.57 37.94
C THR A 60 1.97 -58.18 37.33
N GLN A 61 3.01 -57.94 36.52
CA GLN A 61 3.33 -56.56 36.07
C GLN A 61 3.50 -56.31 34.55
N SER A 62 3.50 -57.31 33.67
CA SER A 62 3.78 -57.08 32.23
C SER A 62 2.57 -56.85 31.30
N GLY A 63 1.33 -57.03 31.79
CA GLY A 63 0.13 -57.08 30.93
C GLY A 63 -0.66 -55.78 30.76
N LYS A 64 -0.40 -54.72 31.55
CA LYS A 64 -1.19 -53.47 31.50
C LYS A 64 -0.58 -52.38 30.62
N ASP A 65 0.74 -52.16 30.69
CA ASP A 65 1.42 -51.09 29.92
C ASP A 65 1.40 -51.35 28.40
N SER A 66 1.50 -52.61 27.98
CA SER A 66 1.53 -53.00 26.57
C SER A 66 0.17 -52.87 25.86
N SER A 67 -0.95 -52.97 26.57
CA SER A 67 -2.28 -52.77 25.99
C SER A 67 -2.56 -51.30 25.68
N GLU A 68 -2.21 -50.38 26.59
CA GLU A 68 -2.43 -48.95 26.38
C GLU A 68 -1.58 -48.39 25.22
N GLU A 69 -0.38 -48.92 25.02
CA GLU A 69 0.50 -48.50 23.93
C GLU A 69 0.00 -49.01 22.57
N VAL A 70 -0.53 -50.22 22.51
CA VAL A 70 -1.15 -50.79 21.30
C VAL A 70 -2.40 -50.00 20.90
N ASP A 71 -3.24 -49.62 21.86
CA ASP A 71 -4.44 -48.81 21.57
C ASP A 71 -4.07 -47.41 21.04
N LYS A 72 -3.02 -46.78 21.58
CA LYS A 72 -2.48 -45.51 21.07
C LYS A 72 -1.96 -45.66 19.64
N LEU A 73 -1.26 -46.75 19.33
CA LEU A 73 -0.74 -47.03 17.99
C LEU A 73 -1.86 -47.30 16.98
N HIS A 74 -2.89 -48.08 17.34
CA HIS A 74 -4.05 -48.31 16.48
C HIS A 74 -4.84 -47.02 16.22
N ALA A 75 -5.05 -46.19 17.24
CA ALA A 75 -5.65 -44.87 17.07
C ALA A 75 -4.81 -43.99 16.12
N LYS A 76 -3.48 -44.07 16.22
CA LYS A 76 -2.58 -43.32 15.34
C LYS A 76 -2.61 -43.82 13.89
N ILE A 77 -2.67 -45.14 13.68
CA ILE A 77 -2.80 -45.75 12.35
C ILE A 77 -4.13 -45.36 11.70
N GLY A 78 -5.24 -45.43 12.46
CA GLY A 78 -6.54 -44.97 11.98
C GLY A 78 -6.50 -43.48 11.59
N GLN A 79 -5.93 -42.63 12.44
CA GLN A 79 -5.74 -41.21 12.15
C GLN A 79 -4.94 -40.99 10.85
N LEU A 80 -3.77 -41.62 10.71
CA LEU A 80 -2.88 -41.45 9.56
C LEU A 80 -3.52 -41.97 8.26
N THR A 81 -4.32 -43.03 8.35
CA THR A 81 -5.04 -43.60 7.19
C THR A 81 -6.06 -42.60 6.65
N MET A 82 -6.82 -41.95 7.54
CA MET A 82 -7.77 -40.89 7.19
C MET A 82 -7.05 -39.65 6.63
N GLU A 83 -5.93 -39.25 7.22
CA GLU A 83 -5.12 -38.12 6.75
C GLU A 83 -4.53 -38.37 5.36
N ASN A 84 -3.98 -39.57 5.11
CA ASN A 84 -3.45 -39.95 3.81
C ASN A 84 -4.55 -40.04 2.75
N GLY A 85 -5.75 -40.53 3.10
CA GLY A 85 -6.90 -40.53 2.19
C GLY A 85 -7.32 -39.11 1.76
N PHE A 86 -7.25 -38.14 2.66
CA PHE A 86 -7.50 -36.72 2.37
C PHE A 86 -6.36 -36.06 1.57
N PHE A 87 -5.10 -36.32 1.93
CA PHE A 87 -3.93 -35.76 1.25
C PHE A 87 -3.65 -36.35 -0.12
N GLY A 88 -4.05 -37.60 -0.38
CA GLY A 88 -3.91 -38.26 -1.67
C GLY A 88 -4.62 -37.52 -2.82
N GLN A 89 -5.49 -36.56 -2.49
CA GLN A 89 -6.23 -35.79 -3.48
C GLN A 89 -5.74 -34.36 -3.73
N SER A 90 -5.32 -33.50 -2.77
CA SER A 90 -4.90 -32.11 -3.09
C SER A 90 -4.62 -31.21 -1.87
N ALA A 91 -3.37 -30.79 -1.58
CA ALA A 91 -3.20 -29.78 -0.52
C ALA A 91 -1.95 -28.88 -0.58
N ARG A 92 -0.74 -29.43 -0.76
CA ARG A 92 0.48 -28.66 -0.46
C ARG A 92 1.01 -27.80 -1.62
N SER A 93 0.62 -28.12 -2.86
CA SER A 93 1.01 -27.37 -4.07
C SER A 93 -0.02 -26.33 -4.52
N LEU A 94 -1.19 -26.27 -3.90
CA LEU A 94 -2.31 -25.42 -4.35
C LEU A 94 -2.26 -24.01 -3.73
N ASP A 95 -2.84 -23.04 -4.45
CA ASP A 95 -3.03 -21.68 -3.93
C ASP A 95 -4.04 -21.65 -2.77
N ARG A 96 -3.98 -20.60 -1.93
CA ARG A 96 -4.82 -20.46 -0.73
C ARG A 96 -6.32 -20.51 -1.04
N ALA A 97 -6.76 -19.95 -2.17
CA ALA A 97 -8.17 -20.02 -2.58
C ALA A 97 -8.61 -21.45 -2.90
N GLN A 98 -7.74 -22.21 -3.58
CA GLN A 98 -7.97 -23.61 -3.93
C GLN A 98 -7.98 -24.51 -2.69
N ARG A 99 -7.05 -24.29 -1.74
CA ARG A 99 -7.06 -24.98 -0.43
C ARG A 99 -8.36 -24.73 0.33
N LYS A 100 -8.90 -23.50 0.29
CA LYS A 100 -10.19 -23.21 0.91
C LYS A 100 -11.34 -23.97 0.24
N SER A 101 -11.35 -24.09 -1.09
CA SER A 101 -12.40 -24.85 -1.81
C SER A 101 -12.32 -26.36 -1.60
N SER A 102 -11.16 -26.90 -1.21
CA SER A 102 -10.98 -28.32 -0.88
C SER A 102 -11.48 -28.72 0.51
N LEU A 103 -11.98 -27.77 1.31
CA LEU A 103 -12.63 -28.09 2.58
C LEU A 103 -13.97 -28.78 2.30
N ASP A 104 -14.12 -30.01 2.77
CA ASP A 104 -15.32 -30.81 2.56
C ASP A 104 -16.04 -31.10 3.87
N LYS A 105 -17.29 -30.65 3.97
CA LYS A 105 -18.16 -30.88 5.13
C LYS A 105 -18.69 -32.31 5.21
N PHE A 106 -18.56 -33.11 4.14
CA PHE A 106 -19.08 -34.47 4.04
C PHE A 106 -18.01 -35.55 4.27
N THR A 107 -16.75 -35.19 4.48
CA THR A 107 -15.70 -36.15 4.87
C THR A 107 -15.81 -36.53 6.36
N GLN A 108 -15.34 -37.73 6.69
CA GLN A 108 -15.25 -38.22 8.08
C GLN A 108 -14.22 -37.45 8.95
N LEU A 109 -13.44 -36.53 8.36
CA LEU A 109 -12.47 -35.70 9.09
C LEU A 109 -13.12 -34.40 9.60
N PRO A 110 -12.96 -34.04 10.88
CA PRO A 110 -13.45 -32.76 11.40
C PRO A 110 -12.84 -31.56 10.65
N ILE A 111 -13.65 -30.51 10.40
CA ILE A 111 -13.21 -29.27 9.72
C ILE A 111 -11.96 -28.67 10.37
N LYS A 112 -11.84 -28.73 11.71
CA LYS A 112 -10.63 -28.30 12.43
C LYS A 112 -9.37 -29.00 11.92
N ARG A 113 -9.44 -30.32 11.74
CA ARG A 113 -8.30 -31.12 11.27
C ARG A 113 -8.02 -30.83 9.81
N GLN A 114 -9.04 -30.73 8.96
CA GLN A 114 -8.86 -30.32 7.56
C GLN A 114 -8.16 -28.96 7.43
N CYS A 115 -8.55 -27.97 8.24
CA CYS A 115 -7.89 -26.65 8.29
C CYS A 115 -6.41 -26.74 8.69
N GLU A 116 -6.06 -27.56 9.70
CA GLU A 116 -4.68 -27.81 10.12
C GLU A 116 -3.87 -28.47 9.00
N LEU A 117 -4.44 -29.47 8.33
CA LEU A 117 -3.81 -30.22 7.24
C LEU A 117 -3.58 -29.37 5.99
N LEU A 118 -4.52 -28.46 5.66
CA LEU A 118 -4.44 -27.54 4.53
C LEU A 118 -3.69 -26.23 4.85
N ASN A 119 -3.27 -26.04 6.11
CA ASN A 119 -2.67 -24.80 6.62
C ASN A 119 -3.54 -23.55 6.34
N VAL A 120 -4.83 -23.64 6.69
CA VAL A 120 -5.82 -22.58 6.52
C VAL A 120 -6.41 -22.21 7.89
N ALA A 121 -6.58 -20.92 8.18
CA ALA A 121 -7.17 -20.48 9.45
C ALA A 121 -8.64 -20.92 9.56
N ARG A 122 -9.04 -21.52 10.70
CA ARG A 122 -10.41 -22.01 10.93
C ARG A 122 -11.49 -20.96 10.67
N SER A 123 -11.23 -19.69 10.98
CA SER A 123 -12.16 -18.57 10.73
C SER A 123 -12.55 -18.43 9.26
N THR A 124 -11.67 -18.82 8.34
CA THR A 124 -11.93 -18.72 6.89
C THR A 124 -12.78 -19.87 6.34
N ALA A 125 -12.90 -20.99 7.07
CA ALA A 125 -13.72 -22.13 6.66
C ALA A 125 -15.23 -21.82 6.65
N TYR A 126 -15.65 -20.90 7.53
CA TYR A 126 -17.06 -20.47 7.64
C TYR A 126 -17.34 -19.15 6.93
N TYR A 127 -16.29 -18.45 6.47
CA TYR A 127 -16.45 -17.19 5.76
C TYR A 127 -16.98 -17.44 4.34
N GLN A 128 -18.22 -17.06 4.10
CA GLN A 128 -18.76 -16.96 2.75
C GLN A 128 -18.43 -15.57 2.18
N PRO A 129 -17.79 -15.48 1.00
CA PRO A 129 -17.58 -14.20 0.36
C PRO A 129 -18.95 -13.59 0.03
N VAL A 130 -19.27 -12.48 0.69
CA VAL A 130 -20.44 -11.68 0.33
C VAL A 130 -20.07 -10.93 -0.95
N GLY A 131 -20.95 -10.97 -1.95
CA GLY A 131 -20.81 -10.15 -3.15
C GLY A 131 -20.80 -8.66 -2.83
N LEU A 132 -20.47 -7.84 -3.82
CA LEU A 132 -20.57 -6.39 -3.66
C LEU A 132 -22.04 -6.01 -3.46
N SER A 133 -22.32 -5.17 -2.47
CA SER A 133 -23.65 -4.57 -2.34
C SER A 133 -23.92 -3.63 -3.51
N VAL A 134 -25.20 -3.38 -3.81
CA VAL A 134 -25.62 -2.41 -4.83
C VAL A 134 -24.97 -1.05 -4.59
N GLU A 135 -24.94 -0.60 -3.32
CA GLU A 135 -24.29 0.64 -2.92
C GLU A 135 -22.78 0.65 -3.22
N GLU A 136 -22.07 -0.48 -3.09
CA GLU A 136 -20.64 -0.55 -3.41
C GLU A 136 -20.41 -0.55 -4.92
N ILE A 137 -21.32 -1.11 -5.72
CA ILE A 137 -21.28 -1.06 -7.18
C ILE A 137 -21.52 0.37 -7.66
N GLU A 138 -22.54 1.06 -7.14
CA GLU A 138 -22.82 2.46 -7.48
C GLU A 138 -21.65 3.38 -7.12
N LEU A 139 -21.06 3.18 -5.94
CA LEU A 139 -19.88 3.94 -5.53
C LEU A 139 -18.68 3.71 -6.47
N ARG A 140 -18.46 2.46 -6.92
CA ARG A 140 -17.42 2.16 -7.92
C ARG A 140 -17.70 2.88 -9.23
N ARG A 141 -18.95 2.86 -9.71
CA ARG A 141 -19.34 3.55 -10.95
C ARG A 141 -19.08 5.05 -10.86
N MET A 142 -19.48 5.69 -9.76
CA MET A 142 -19.22 7.13 -9.57
C MET A 142 -17.73 7.46 -9.50
N ILE A 143 -16.93 6.62 -8.83
CA ILE A 143 -15.47 6.79 -8.79
C ILE A 143 -14.87 6.63 -10.19
N ASP A 144 -15.36 5.67 -10.98
CA ASP A 144 -14.94 5.44 -12.36
C ASP A 144 -15.27 6.64 -13.26
N GLU A 145 -16.51 7.14 -13.20
CA GLU A 145 -16.97 8.32 -13.93
C GLU A 145 -16.10 9.55 -13.60
N ILE A 146 -15.84 9.81 -12.31
CA ILE A 146 -14.96 10.91 -11.87
C ILE A 146 -13.54 10.70 -12.38
N HIS A 147 -13.02 9.48 -12.37
CA HIS A 147 -11.67 9.19 -12.83
C HIS A 147 -11.55 9.32 -14.35
N LEU A 148 -12.55 8.89 -15.12
CA LEU A 148 -12.59 9.02 -16.56
C LEU A 148 -12.61 10.49 -16.98
N GLN A 149 -13.38 11.31 -16.27
CA GLN A 149 -13.46 12.74 -16.51
C GLN A 149 -12.20 13.48 -16.03
N TYR A 150 -11.65 13.10 -14.87
CA TYR A 150 -10.53 13.78 -14.24
C TYR A 150 -9.45 12.77 -13.77
N PRO A 151 -8.67 12.19 -14.70
CA PRO A 151 -7.72 11.11 -14.41
C PRO A 151 -6.56 11.52 -13.49
N PHE A 152 -6.33 12.82 -13.31
CA PHE A 152 -5.35 13.40 -12.39
C PHE A 152 -5.85 13.48 -10.93
N MET A 153 -7.14 13.23 -10.66
CA MET A 153 -7.68 13.32 -9.30
C MET A 153 -7.29 12.11 -8.45
N GLY A 154 -6.60 12.37 -7.33
CA GLY A 154 -6.36 11.37 -6.30
C GLY A 154 -7.53 11.23 -5.31
N SER A 155 -7.43 10.24 -4.41
CA SER A 155 -8.48 9.90 -3.44
C SER A 155 -9.03 11.06 -2.61
N ARG A 156 -8.23 12.12 -2.38
CA ARG A 156 -8.66 13.31 -1.62
C ARG A 156 -9.67 14.14 -2.41
N ARG A 157 -9.40 14.37 -3.69
CA ARG A 157 -10.28 15.16 -4.58
C ARG A 157 -11.54 14.40 -4.95
N ILE A 158 -11.39 13.11 -5.27
CA ILE A 158 -12.54 12.22 -5.51
C ILE A 158 -13.52 12.25 -4.32
N ARG A 159 -13.01 12.29 -3.08
CA ARG A 159 -13.87 12.43 -1.90
C ARG A 159 -14.68 13.73 -1.93
N THR A 160 -14.05 14.85 -2.26
CA THR A 160 -14.72 16.15 -2.33
C THR A 160 -15.77 16.16 -3.44
N GLU A 161 -15.47 15.62 -4.62
CA GLU A 161 -16.44 15.47 -5.71
C GLU A 161 -17.64 14.58 -5.34
N LEU A 162 -17.38 13.46 -4.66
CA LEU A 162 -18.45 12.62 -4.13
C LEU A 162 -19.31 13.36 -3.10
N ALA A 163 -18.69 14.14 -2.22
CA ALA A 163 -19.43 14.94 -1.23
C ALA A 163 -20.31 16.01 -1.88
N LYS A 164 -19.84 16.68 -2.95
CA LYS A 164 -20.66 17.61 -3.77
C LYS A 164 -21.88 16.91 -4.38
N LYS A 165 -21.75 15.64 -4.76
CA LYS A 165 -22.85 14.78 -5.25
C LYS A 165 -23.71 14.19 -4.11
N GLY A 166 -23.53 14.60 -2.85
CA GLY A 166 -24.30 14.11 -1.69
C GLY A 166 -23.78 12.81 -1.08
N HIS A 167 -22.66 12.27 -1.54
CA HIS A 167 -22.10 10.99 -1.07
C HIS A 167 -20.91 11.20 -0.12
N ASN A 168 -21.18 11.12 1.19
CA ASN A 168 -20.16 11.23 2.23
C ASN A 168 -19.42 9.90 2.45
N VAL A 169 -18.24 9.78 1.84
CA VAL A 169 -17.45 8.52 1.85
C VAL A 169 -16.09 8.71 2.52
N ASN A 170 -15.71 7.76 3.38
CA ASN A 170 -14.38 7.76 4.00
C ASN A 170 -13.27 7.60 2.96
N ARG A 171 -12.23 8.44 3.04
CA ARG A 171 -11.06 8.39 2.14
C ARG A 171 -10.41 7.01 2.05
N LYS A 172 -10.32 6.26 3.16
CA LYS A 172 -9.73 4.91 3.16
C LYS A 172 -10.53 3.94 2.29
N ARG A 173 -11.86 4.09 2.25
CA ARG A 173 -12.76 3.30 1.40
C ARG A 173 -12.51 3.63 -0.09
N ILE A 174 -12.38 4.91 -0.43
CA ILE A 174 -12.05 5.35 -1.80
C ILE A 174 -10.69 4.79 -2.23
N VAL A 175 -9.66 4.87 -1.39
CA VAL A 175 -8.34 4.31 -1.68
C VAL A 175 -8.40 2.81 -1.94
N ARG A 176 -9.16 2.06 -1.12
CA ARG A 176 -9.36 0.62 -1.31
C ARG A 176 -9.99 0.34 -2.68
N ILE A 177 -11.10 1.02 -2.99
CA ILE A 177 -11.84 0.84 -4.24
C ILE A 177 -10.97 1.14 -5.46
N MET A 178 -10.29 2.29 -5.48
CA MET A 178 -9.38 2.67 -6.58
C MET A 178 -8.31 1.59 -6.81
N ARG A 179 -7.75 1.03 -5.73
CA ARG A 179 -6.72 0.00 -5.80
C ARG A 179 -7.25 -1.33 -6.35
N GLU A 180 -8.47 -1.72 -5.96
CA GLU A 180 -9.14 -2.91 -6.47
C GLU A 180 -9.55 -2.77 -7.94
N MET A 181 -9.89 -1.55 -8.38
CA MET A 181 -10.19 -1.23 -9.78
C MET A 181 -8.94 -1.01 -10.65
N GLY A 182 -7.75 -0.96 -10.05
CA GLY A 182 -6.50 -0.70 -10.76
C GLY A 182 -6.34 0.75 -11.24
N ILE A 183 -7.16 1.69 -10.75
CA ILE A 183 -7.13 3.10 -11.15
C ILE A 183 -6.31 3.94 -10.15
N GLY A 184 -5.61 4.93 -10.68
CA GLY A 184 -4.73 5.80 -9.89
C GLY A 184 -4.58 7.16 -10.56
N ALA A 185 -4.31 8.19 -9.76
CA ALA A 185 -4.09 9.54 -10.29
C ALA A 185 -2.87 9.55 -11.23
N ILE A 186 -3.08 10.03 -12.45
CA ILE A 186 -2.02 10.17 -13.46
C ILE A 186 -1.36 11.54 -13.27
N TYR A 187 -0.06 11.54 -13.01
CA TYR A 187 0.73 12.78 -12.93
C TYR A 187 2.24 12.52 -13.19
N PRO A 188 2.95 13.44 -13.86
CA PRO A 188 4.40 13.33 -14.02
C PRO A 188 5.17 13.48 -12.70
N LYS A 189 6.37 12.90 -12.62
CA LYS A 189 7.27 13.04 -11.45
C LYS A 189 8.22 14.23 -11.66
N PRO A 190 8.64 14.94 -10.59
CA PRO A 190 9.36 16.21 -10.73
C PRO A 190 10.71 16.08 -11.45
N LYS A 191 11.00 17.03 -12.34
CA LYS A 191 12.34 17.44 -12.78
C LYS A 191 12.38 18.97 -12.77
N THR A 192 13.39 19.55 -12.14
CA THR A 192 13.59 21.01 -12.04
C THR A 192 14.72 21.43 -12.98
N THR A 193 14.48 22.48 -13.78
CA THR A 193 15.46 23.10 -14.69
C THR A 193 15.72 24.55 -14.28
N LEU A 194 16.94 25.03 -14.59
CA LEU A 194 17.51 26.32 -14.15
C LEU A 194 17.20 27.46 -15.14
N ALA A 195 17.06 28.69 -14.63
CA ALA A 195 16.77 29.89 -15.43
C ALA A 195 17.91 30.95 -15.39
N ASN A 196 17.97 31.80 -16.42
CA ASN A 196 19.03 32.79 -16.72
C ASN A 196 18.47 34.24 -16.83
N LYS A 197 19.35 35.26 -16.75
CA LYS A 197 19.08 36.66 -16.31
C LYS A 197 19.01 37.72 -17.45
N ALA A 198 18.16 38.76 -17.30
CA ALA A 198 18.48 40.17 -16.93
C ALA A 198 17.61 41.28 -17.61
N HIS A 199 16.79 42.04 -16.84
CA HIS A 199 16.15 43.32 -17.22
C HIS A 199 15.92 44.27 -16.01
N LYS A 200 15.33 45.46 -16.24
CA LYS A 200 15.10 46.57 -15.29
C LYS A 200 14.10 46.18 -14.18
N VAL A 201 14.30 46.67 -12.94
CA VAL A 201 13.69 46.12 -11.71
C VAL A 201 12.87 47.16 -10.94
N TYR A 202 11.63 46.81 -10.57
CA TYR A 202 10.75 47.56 -9.66
C TYR A 202 10.75 46.92 -8.25
N PRO A 203 10.38 47.65 -7.17
CA PRO A 203 10.35 47.08 -5.82
C PRO A 203 9.22 46.05 -5.65
N TYR A 204 9.47 45.04 -4.82
CA TYR A 204 8.50 44.00 -4.49
C TYR A 204 7.57 44.47 -3.36
N LEU A 205 6.27 44.59 -3.63
CA LEU A 205 5.30 45.19 -2.70
C LEU A 205 4.58 44.18 -1.80
N LEU A 206 4.64 42.88 -2.11
CA LEU A 206 3.83 41.84 -1.46
C LEU A 206 4.52 41.17 -0.25
N ARG A 207 5.66 41.69 0.22
CA ARG A 207 6.48 41.06 1.29
C ARG A 207 5.78 41.00 2.65
N ASP A 208 5.01 42.03 2.98
CA ASP A 208 4.39 42.21 4.31
C ASP A 208 2.89 42.56 4.19
N ILE A 209 2.29 42.27 3.03
CA ILE A 209 0.88 42.56 2.75
C ILE A 209 0.10 41.25 2.80
N GLU A 210 -0.80 41.14 3.77
CA GLU A 210 -1.81 40.09 3.75
C GLU A 210 -2.89 40.45 2.71
N VAL A 211 -3.02 39.59 1.71
CA VAL A 211 -4.07 39.72 0.69
C VAL A 211 -5.36 39.09 1.24
N THR A 212 -6.33 39.94 1.55
CA THR A 212 -7.53 39.61 2.33
C THR A 212 -8.84 39.78 1.55
N TYR A 213 -8.82 40.28 0.32
CA TYR A 213 -10.02 40.40 -0.54
C TYR A 213 -9.69 40.25 -2.05
N PRO A 214 -10.67 39.86 -2.89
CA PRO A 214 -10.51 39.81 -4.35
C PRO A 214 -10.10 41.16 -4.94
N ASN A 215 -9.26 41.14 -5.97
CA ASN A 215 -8.70 42.31 -6.67
C ASN A 215 -7.77 43.20 -5.85
N GLN A 216 -7.39 42.79 -4.65
CA GLN A 216 -6.32 43.50 -3.92
C GLN A 216 -4.96 43.33 -4.60
N ALA A 217 -4.68 42.15 -5.14
CA ALA A 217 -3.44 41.87 -5.85
C ALA A 217 -3.67 40.89 -6.99
N TRP A 218 -3.18 41.22 -8.18
CA TRP A 218 -3.13 40.31 -9.32
C TRP A 218 -1.69 39.88 -9.59
N ALA A 219 -1.52 38.74 -10.23
CA ALA A 219 -0.23 38.31 -10.77
C ALA A 219 -0.33 37.88 -12.23
N ILE A 220 0.72 38.13 -13.00
CA ILE A 220 0.87 37.68 -14.39
C ILE A 220 2.16 36.90 -14.55
N ASP A 221 2.13 35.89 -15.42
CA ASP A 221 3.30 35.09 -15.80
C ASP A 221 3.06 34.44 -17.17
N ILE A 222 4.13 33.98 -17.81
CA ILE A 222 4.10 33.24 -19.08
C ILE A 222 4.64 31.83 -18.86
N THR A 223 3.97 30.84 -19.45
CA THR A 223 4.47 29.48 -19.54
C THR A 223 4.51 28.98 -20.98
N TYR A 224 5.46 28.08 -21.26
CA TYR A 224 5.50 27.30 -22.48
C TYR A 224 4.52 26.12 -22.44
N ILE A 225 3.79 25.94 -23.53
CA ILE A 225 2.89 24.80 -23.78
C ILE A 225 3.50 23.93 -24.89
N PRO A 226 4.01 22.73 -24.58
CA PRO A 226 4.51 21.82 -25.60
C PRO A 226 3.39 21.37 -26.54
N MET A 227 3.71 21.28 -27.83
CA MET A 227 2.84 20.72 -28.86
C MET A 227 3.50 19.49 -29.51
N ALA A 228 2.76 18.76 -30.34
CA ALA A 228 3.32 17.69 -31.17
C ALA A 228 4.49 18.19 -32.05
N LYS A 229 4.45 19.46 -32.49
CA LYS A 229 5.54 20.15 -33.18
C LYS A 229 5.71 21.56 -32.59
N GLY A 230 6.85 21.82 -31.96
CA GLY A 230 7.15 23.13 -31.36
C GLY A 230 6.42 23.36 -30.04
N PHE A 231 6.13 24.63 -29.74
CA PHE A 231 5.50 25.07 -28.50
C PHE A 231 4.76 26.39 -28.69
N LEU A 232 3.84 26.69 -27.78
CA LEU A 232 3.12 27.97 -27.68
C LEU A 232 3.46 28.67 -26.36
N TYR A 233 3.15 29.96 -26.30
CA TYR A 233 3.27 30.79 -25.11
C TYR A 233 1.87 31.06 -24.56
N LEU A 234 1.67 30.73 -23.29
CA LEU A 234 0.43 31.00 -22.57
C LEU A 234 0.71 32.03 -21.48
N VAL A 235 -0.02 33.14 -21.50
CA VAL A 235 -0.06 34.11 -20.40
C VAL A 235 -1.35 33.93 -19.62
N ALA A 236 -1.30 34.12 -18.31
CA ALA A 236 -2.50 34.21 -17.48
C ALA A 236 -2.34 35.31 -16.43
N ILE A 237 -3.44 35.96 -16.12
CA ILE A 237 -3.59 36.88 -14.99
C ILE A 237 -4.45 36.19 -13.94
N ILE A 238 -3.95 36.11 -12.71
CA ILE A 238 -4.61 35.44 -11.60
C ILE A 238 -4.86 36.42 -10.45
N ASP A 239 -6.05 36.38 -9.88
CA ASP A 239 -6.33 37.04 -8.60
C ASP A 239 -5.60 36.31 -7.48
N TRP A 240 -4.83 37.04 -6.67
CA TRP A 240 -4.15 36.42 -5.55
C TRP A 240 -5.17 35.89 -4.55
N TYR A 241 -6.13 36.65 -4.05
CA TYR A 241 -6.97 36.16 -2.96
C TYR A 241 -7.70 34.84 -3.30
N SER A 242 -8.43 34.81 -4.40
CA SER A 242 -9.30 33.70 -4.81
C SER A 242 -8.62 32.63 -5.64
N ARG A 243 -7.41 32.90 -6.16
CA ARG A 243 -6.71 32.06 -7.15
C ARG A 243 -7.45 31.94 -8.48
N LYS A 244 -8.45 32.78 -8.75
CA LYS A 244 -9.22 32.79 -10.01
C LYS A 244 -8.34 33.28 -11.15
N VAL A 245 -8.33 32.56 -12.26
CA VAL A 245 -7.77 33.05 -13.52
C VAL A 245 -8.73 34.07 -14.09
N LEU A 246 -8.30 35.32 -14.14
CA LEU A 246 -9.12 36.45 -14.58
C LEU A 246 -9.12 36.57 -16.10
N SER A 247 -7.95 36.44 -16.71
CA SER A 247 -7.80 36.39 -18.17
C SER A 247 -6.57 35.56 -18.54
N TRP A 248 -6.56 35.04 -19.76
CA TRP A 248 -5.45 34.30 -20.33
C TRP A 248 -5.45 34.45 -21.86
N ARG A 249 -4.27 34.33 -22.49
CA ARG A 249 -4.12 34.36 -23.95
C ARG A 249 -3.02 33.40 -24.40
N LEU A 250 -3.20 32.82 -25.59
CA LEU A 250 -2.24 31.92 -26.22
C LEU A 250 -1.64 32.59 -27.44
N SER A 251 -0.32 32.49 -27.59
CA SER A 251 0.40 33.02 -28.75
C SER A 251 1.45 32.02 -29.25
N ASN A 252 1.76 32.08 -30.54
CA ASN A 252 2.90 31.36 -31.13
C ASN A 252 4.21 32.17 -31.07
N THR A 253 4.15 33.44 -30.66
CA THR A 253 5.28 34.36 -30.49
C THR A 253 5.33 34.91 -29.07
N MET A 254 6.54 35.16 -28.57
CA MET A 254 6.76 35.78 -27.27
C MET A 254 6.76 37.31 -27.37
N ASP A 255 5.70 37.88 -27.95
CA ASP A 255 5.51 39.33 -28.06
C ASP A 255 4.81 39.91 -26.82
N THR A 256 4.80 41.24 -26.69
CA THR A 256 4.12 41.89 -25.56
C THR A 256 2.62 42.08 -25.82
N SER A 257 2.18 42.04 -27.08
CA SER A 257 0.78 42.32 -27.47
C SER A 257 -0.21 41.40 -26.76
N PHE A 258 0.03 40.09 -26.74
CA PHE A 258 -0.92 39.15 -26.13
C PHE A 258 -0.99 39.31 -24.59
N CYS A 259 0.07 39.84 -23.95
CA CYS A 259 0.05 40.18 -22.52
C CYS A 259 -0.80 41.42 -22.26
N ILE A 260 -0.72 42.43 -23.14
CA ILE A 260 -1.54 43.64 -23.06
C ILE A 260 -3.02 43.29 -23.28
N GLU A 261 -3.33 42.44 -24.26
CA GLU A 261 -4.70 41.98 -24.51
C GLU A 261 -5.29 41.24 -23.31
N ALA A 262 -4.52 40.36 -22.67
CA ALA A 262 -4.95 39.69 -21.44
C ALA A 262 -5.21 40.69 -20.30
N LEU A 263 -4.36 41.72 -20.17
CA LEU A 263 -4.53 42.77 -19.18
C LEU A 263 -5.78 43.61 -19.44
N ASP A 264 -6.00 44.04 -20.68
CA ASP A 264 -7.18 44.82 -21.06
C ASP A 264 -8.47 44.05 -20.79
N ASP A 265 -8.50 42.78 -21.15
CA ASP A 265 -9.62 41.89 -20.89
C ASP A 265 -9.90 41.72 -19.39
N ALA A 266 -8.86 41.54 -18.57
CA ALA A 266 -9.02 41.45 -17.12
C ALA A 266 -9.53 42.78 -16.51
N LEU A 267 -8.94 43.91 -16.91
CA LEU A 267 -9.35 45.24 -16.42
C LEU A 267 -10.79 45.57 -16.81
N GLN A 268 -11.19 45.24 -18.04
CA GLN A 268 -12.55 45.47 -18.53
C GLN A 268 -13.61 44.69 -17.74
N HIS A 269 -13.33 43.44 -17.40
CA HIS A 269 -14.30 42.56 -16.74
C HIS A 269 -14.32 42.70 -15.21
N TYR A 270 -13.19 42.98 -14.58
CA TYR A 270 -13.04 42.92 -13.12
C TYR A 270 -12.65 44.25 -12.47
N GLY A 271 -12.30 45.28 -13.26
CA GLY A 271 -11.78 46.55 -12.78
C GLY A 271 -10.31 46.49 -12.37
N PRO A 272 -9.68 47.64 -12.07
CA PRO A 272 -8.26 47.69 -11.71
C PRO A 272 -7.99 47.11 -10.30
N PRO A 273 -6.92 46.32 -10.13
CA PRO A 273 -6.48 45.89 -8.80
C PRO A 273 -5.66 46.96 -8.07
N ASP A 274 -5.47 46.81 -6.75
CA ASP A 274 -4.62 47.73 -5.99
C ASP A 274 -3.12 47.52 -6.29
N ILE A 275 -2.73 46.27 -6.57
CA ILE A 275 -1.35 45.84 -6.84
C ILE A 275 -1.36 44.88 -8.02
N PHE A 276 -0.40 45.05 -8.93
CA PHE A 276 -0.18 44.13 -10.02
C PHE A 276 1.25 43.60 -9.97
N ASN A 277 1.39 42.29 -9.79
CA ASN A 277 2.66 41.60 -9.66
C ASN A 277 3.07 40.93 -10.96
N SER A 278 4.32 41.11 -11.38
CA SER A 278 4.91 40.38 -12.50
C SER A 278 6.32 39.93 -12.16
N ASP A 279 6.83 38.96 -12.92
CA ASP A 279 8.27 38.74 -12.96
C ASP A 279 9.01 39.91 -13.64
N GLN A 280 10.34 39.85 -13.65
CA GLN A 280 11.21 40.85 -14.28
C GLN A 280 11.42 40.61 -15.79
N GLY A 281 10.52 39.88 -16.47
CA GLY A 281 10.60 39.59 -17.89
C GLY A 281 10.58 40.86 -18.75
N SER A 282 11.24 40.82 -19.91
CA SER A 282 11.24 41.93 -20.89
C SER A 282 9.83 42.33 -21.34
N GLN A 283 8.90 41.38 -21.34
CA GLN A 283 7.51 41.57 -21.77
C GLN A 283 6.76 42.48 -20.79
N PHE A 284 6.89 42.23 -19.48
CA PHE A 284 6.20 42.99 -18.43
C PHE A 284 6.93 44.27 -18.02
N THR A 285 8.18 44.44 -18.43
CA THR A 285 8.98 45.66 -18.20
C THR A 285 8.92 46.65 -19.37
N SER A 286 8.14 46.35 -20.42
CA SER A 286 7.92 47.25 -21.55
C SER A 286 7.20 48.55 -21.12
N SER A 287 7.48 49.65 -21.85
CA SER A 287 6.82 50.95 -21.62
C SER A 287 5.31 50.82 -21.71
N ASP A 288 4.82 50.14 -22.74
CA ASP A 288 3.40 50.10 -23.07
C ASP A 288 2.60 49.35 -21.98
N PHE A 289 3.18 48.29 -21.42
CA PHE A 289 2.56 47.53 -20.33
C PHE A 289 2.57 48.32 -19.01
N THR A 290 3.71 48.91 -18.66
CA THR A 290 3.84 49.65 -17.39
C THR A 290 3.06 50.97 -17.39
N GLU A 291 3.02 51.69 -18.51
CA GLU A 291 2.22 52.91 -18.66
C GLU A 291 0.73 52.62 -18.52
N LYS A 292 0.25 51.51 -19.10
CA LYS A 292 -1.15 51.09 -18.94
C LYS A 292 -1.54 50.86 -17.49
N LEU A 293 -0.68 50.20 -16.70
CA LEU A 293 -0.92 49.99 -15.27
C LEU A 293 -0.94 51.33 -14.50
N LEU A 294 0.02 52.21 -14.77
CA LEU A 294 0.11 53.52 -14.14
C LEU A 294 -1.10 54.41 -14.46
N ASN A 295 -1.58 54.38 -15.70
CA ASN A 295 -2.76 55.13 -16.14
C ASN A 295 -4.04 54.71 -15.42
N HIS A 296 -4.11 53.46 -14.93
CA HIS A 296 -5.21 52.96 -14.10
C HIS A 296 -4.97 53.12 -12.59
N GLY A 297 -3.88 53.79 -12.19
CA GLY A 297 -3.53 54.00 -10.78
C GLY A 297 -3.05 52.74 -10.06
N ILE A 298 -2.67 51.70 -10.80
CA ILE A 298 -2.30 50.39 -10.26
C ILE A 298 -0.85 50.42 -9.78
N ARG A 299 -0.58 49.92 -8.56
CA ARG A 299 0.78 49.84 -8.04
C ARG A 299 1.50 48.62 -8.61
N ILE A 300 2.60 48.86 -9.32
CA ILE A 300 3.40 47.81 -9.92
C ILE A 300 4.32 47.20 -8.87
N SER A 301 4.22 45.87 -8.69
CA SER A 301 5.13 45.04 -7.91
C SER A 301 5.90 44.14 -8.85
N MET A 302 7.21 43.99 -8.63
CA MET A 302 8.01 43.01 -9.38
C MET A 302 8.82 42.14 -8.45
N ASP A 303 8.87 40.85 -8.77
CA ASP A 303 9.57 39.84 -7.97
C ASP A 303 11.06 40.16 -7.85
N GLY A 304 11.62 39.93 -6.66
CA GLY A 304 13.06 40.01 -6.46
C GLY A 304 13.77 38.76 -7.01
N LYS A 305 14.98 38.91 -7.56
CA LYS A 305 15.78 37.76 -8.02
C LYS A 305 15.89 36.68 -6.92
N GLY A 306 15.41 35.47 -7.23
CA GLY A 306 15.60 34.28 -6.39
C GLY A 306 14.55 34.05 -5.30
N ARG A 307 13.40 34.73 -5.33
CA ARG A 307 12.32 34.54 -4.35
C ARG A 307 11.17 33.74 -4.96
N TRP A 308 11.20 32.43 -4.77
CA TRP A 308 10.14 31.51 -5.21
C TRP A 308 8.77 31.80 -4.58
N VAL A 309 8.73 32.49 -3.42
CA VAL A 309 7.48 32.81 -2.71
C VAL A 309 6.63 33.81 -3.49
N ASP A 310 7.28 34.63 -4.32
CA ASP A 310 6.71 35.84 -4.88
C ASP A 310 5.73 35.56 -6.04
N ASN A 311 5.83 34.40 -6.70
CA ASN A 311 4.94 33.94 -7.78
C ASN A 311 4.27 32.58 -7.50
N VAL A 312 4.21 32.15 -6.23
CA VAL A 312 3.73 30.80 -5.82
C VAL A 312 2.39 30.41 -6.44
N PHE A 313 1.46 31.35 -6.57
CA PHE A 313 0.10 31.03 -6.97
C PHE A 313 -0.02 30.80 -8.48
N ILE A 314 0.66 31.62 -9.29
CA ILE A 314 0.69 31.42 -10.73
C ILE A 314 1.59 30.23 -11.11
N GLU A 315 2.70 30.00 -10.40
CA GLU A 315 3.47 28.75 -10.55
C GLU A 315 2.64 27.51 -10.21
N ARG A 316 1.78 27.60 -9.18
CA ARG A 316 0.86 26.52 -8.82
C ARG A 316 -0.26 26.34 -9.85
N LEU A 317 -0.73 27.41 -10.49
CA LEU A 317 -1.60 27.33 -11.67
C LEU A 317 -0.90 26.56 -12.78
N TRP A 318 0.33 26.92 -13.15
CA TRP A 318 1.08 26.23 -14.20
C TRP A 318 1.32 24.76 -13.89
N ARG A 319 1.65 24.43 -12.65
CA ARG A 319 1.78 23.04 -12.24
C ARG A 319 0.47 22.28 -12.42
N SER A 320 -0.65 22.90 -12.06
CA SER A 320 -1.98 22.31 -12.19
C SER A 320 -2.34 22.11 -13.66
N LEU A 321 -2.33 23.17 -14.46
CA LEU A 321 -2.61 23.13 -15.90
C LEU A 321 -1.74 22.08 -16.60
N LYS A 322 -0.42 22.11 -16.36
CA LYS A 322 0.48 21.19 -17.06
C LYS A 322 0.19 19.74 -16.72
N TYR A 323 -0.08 19.43 -15.44
CA TYR A 323 -0.24 18.05 -15.00
C TYR A 323 -1.64 17.49 -15.27
N GLU A 324 -2.63 18.36 -15.22
CA GLU A 324 -4.04 17.99 -15.27
C GLU A 324 -4.60 18.04 -16.70
N GLU A 325 -3.93 18.77 -17.60
CA GLU A 325 -4.41 19.03 -18.96
C GLU A 325 -3.30 18.79 -19.98
N VAL A 326 -2.24 19.60 -19.96
CA VAL A 326 -1.25 19.64 -21.05
C VAL A 326 -0.47 18.33 -21.21
N TYR A 327 0.00 17.72 -20.12
CA TYR A 327 0.81 16.50 -20.19
C TYR A 327 0.00 15.22 -20.43
N LEU A 328 -1.32 15.31 -20.31
CA LEU A 328 -2.22 14.20 -20.62
C LEU A 328 -2.59 14.17 -22.11
N LYS A 329 -2.38 15.30 -22.82
CA LYS A 329 -2.76 15.48 -24.21
C LYS A 329 -1.54 15.80 -25.09
N ALA A 330 -1.68 15.61 -26.39
CA ALA A 330 -0.68 15.98 -27.37
C ALA A 330 -1.34 16.86 -28.43
N TYR A 331 -1.37 18.17 -28.20
CA TYR A 331 -2.01 19.11 -29.12
C TYR A 331 -1.34 19.10 -30.49
N THR A 332 -2.16 18.98 -31.53
CA THR A 332 -1.71 18.93 -32.92
C THR A 332 -1.74 20.32 -33.56
N THR A 333 -2.70 21.17 -33.17
CA THR A 333 -2.87 22.52 -33.74
C THR A 333 -3.01 23.61 -32.65
N PRO A 334 -2.65 24.88 -32.94
CA PRO A 334 -2.82 25.96 -31.96
C PRO A 334 -4.28 26.19 -31.55
N ARG A 335 -5.21 26.04 -32.50
CA ARG A 335 -6.65 26.18 -32.25
C ARG A 335 -7.18 25.10 -31.31
N GLU A 336 -6.71 23.87 -31.46
CA GLU A 336 -7.03 22.77 -30.55
C GLU A 336 -6.50 23.06 -29.15
N ALA A 337 -5.24 23.52 -29.04
CA ALA A 337 -4.66 23.89 -27.75
C ALA A 337 -5.44 25.02 -27.07
N GLU A 338 -5.83 26.05 -27.82
CA GLU A 338 -6.63 27.16 -27.31
C GLU A 338 -8.01 26.70 -26.78
N LEU A 339 -8.72 25.86 -27.53
CA LEU A 339 -10.01 25.33 -27.12
C LEU A 339 -9.91 24.50 -25.83
N GLU A 340 -8.98 23.55 -25.79
CA GLU A 340 -8.82 22.62 -24.66
C GLU A 340 -8.28 23.32 -23.41
N ILE A 341 -7.32 24.24 -23.56
CA ILE A 341 -6.86 25.08 -22.45
C ILE A 341 -7.99 25.98 -21.96
N GLY A 342 -8.81 26.53 -22.86
CA GLY A 342 -9.97 27.32 -22.50
C GLY A 342 -10.98 26.55 -21.66
N HIS A 343 -11.32 25.32 -22.07
CA HIS A 343 -12.15 24.42 -21.26
C HIS A 343 -11.52 24.15 -19.89
N TYR A 344 -10.21 23.93 -19.83
CA TYR A 344 -9.52 23.75 -18.56
C TYR A 344 -9.57 25.01 -17.67
N MET A 345 -9.43 26.21 -18.23
CA MET A 345 -9.49 27.45 -17.45
C MET A 345 -10.87 27.68 -16.83
N VAL A 346 -11.93 27.33 -17.57
CA VAL A 346 -13.31 27.31 -17.03
C VAL A 346 -13.43 26.29 -15.90
N PHE A 347 -13.03 25.03 -16.14
CA PHE A 347 -13.00 23.99 -15.11
C PHE A 347 -12.20 24.40 -13.86
N TYR A 348 -11.03 25.01 -14.06
CA TYR A 348 -10.16 25.46 -12.98
C TYR A 348 -10.85 26.49 -12.09
N ASN A 349 -11.59 27.42 -12.70
CA ASN A 349 -12.28 28.49 -11.98
C ASN A 349 -13.59 28.01 -11.32
N GLU A 350 -14.40 27.25 -12.05
CA GLU A 350 -15.78 26.98 -11.66
C GLU A 350 -15.94 25.67 -10.86
N GLU A 351 -15.10 24.67 -11.13
CA GLU A 351 -15.32 23.30 -10.62
C GLU A 351 -14.19 22.78 -9.74
N ARG A 352 -12.94 23.15 -10.06
CA ARG A 352 -11.76 22.61 -9.40
C ARG A 352 -11.64 23.12 -7.97
N ASN A 353 -11.56 22.21 -7.01
CA ASN A 353 -11.40 22.57 -5.59
C ASN A 353 -9.95 22.86 -5.20
N HIS A 354 -9.76 23.86 -4.35
CA HIS A 354 -8.46 24.29 -3.85
C HIS A 354 -8.35 24.11 -2.34
N GLN A 355 -7.42 23.25 -1.90
CA GLN A 355 -7.14 23.05 -0.46
C GLN A 355 -6.74 24.34 0.26
N GLY A 356 -6.06 25.26 -0.45
CA GLY A 356 -5.70 26.57 0.09
C GLY A 356 -6.88 27.55 0.24
N LEU A 357 -8.06 27.18 -0.26
CA LEU A 357 -9.32 27.92 -0.18
C LEU A 357 -10.38 27.12 0.60
N ASN A 358 -9.97 26.26 1.53
CA ASN A 358 -10.88 25.37 2.27
C ASN A 358 -11.75 24.48 1.36
N ASP A 359 -11.15 23.99 0.27
CA ASP A 359 -11.80 23.16 -0.75
C ASP A 359 -12.91 23.88 -1.55
N LEU A 360 -13.01 25.21 -1.48
CA LEU A 360 -13.80 26.02 -2.41
C LEU A 360 -13.15 26.07 -3.81
N THR A 361 -13.97 26.37 -4.82
CA THR A 361 -13.50 26.74 -6.16
C THR A 361 -13.05 28.20 -6.19
N PRO A 362 -12.18 28.59 -7.14
CA PRO A 362 -11.78 29.98 -7.28
C PRO A 362 -12.96 30.94 -7.48
N ASP A 363 -14.01 30.52 -8.19
CA ASP A 363 -15.21 31.35 -8.39
C ASP A 363 -16.03 31.49 -7.11
N GLU A 364 -16.19 30.41 -6.35
CA GLU A 364 -16.80 30.47 -5.01
C GLU A 364 -16.04 31.41 -4.08
N ALA A 365 -14.70 31.39 -4.11
CA ALA A 365 -13.89 32.28 -3.29
C ALA A 365 -13.94 33.75 -3.75
N TYR A 366 -13.98 33.98 -5.06
CA TYR A 366 -14.00 35.31 -5.67
C TYR A 366 -15.37 35.99 -5.48
N PHE A 367 -16.46 35.30 -5.83
CA PHE A 367 -17.82 35.86 -5.77
C PHE A 367 -18.52 35.62 -4.42
N GLY A 368 -18.10 34.62 -3.64
CA GLY A 368 -18.79 34.19 -2.40
C GLY A 368 -18.85 35.24 -1.29
N ARG A 369 -17.99 36.27 -1.30
CA ARG A 369 -18.13 37.41 -0.38
C ARG A 369 -19.32 38.33 -0.70
N GLN A 370 -19.83 38.33 -1.93
CA GLN A 370 -21.04 39.11 -2.24
C GLN A 370 -22.30 38.56 -1.56
N ARG A 371 -22.29 37.30 -1.09
CA ARG A 371 -23.44 36.68 -0.41
C ARG A 371 -23.62 37.07 1.07
N TYR A 372 -22.63 37.71 1.70
CA TYR A 372 -22.68 38.09 3.12
C TYR A 372 -22.74 39.60 3.36
N ALA A 373 -22.89 40.40 2.29
CA ALA A 373 -22.94 41.87 2.35
C ALA A 373 -24.30 42.43 1.85
N ALA A 374 -25.40 41.72 2.10
CA ALA A 374 -26.76 42.19 1.86
C ALA A 374 -27.58 42.11 3.15
#